data_AF-A0A6S7JHE3-F1
#
_entry.id   AF-A0A6S7JHE3-F1
#
_cell.length_a   1.000
_cell.length_b   1.000
_cell.length_c   1.000
_cell.angle_alpha   90.00
_cell.angle_beta   90.00
_cell.angle_gamma   90.00
#
_symmetry.space_group_name_H-M   'P 1'
#
loop_
_entity.id
_entity.type
_entity.pdbx_description
1 polymer ?
#
loop_
_entity_poly.entity_id
_entity_poly.type
_entity_poly.pdbx_seq_one_letter_code
_entity_poly.pdbx_strand_id
1 'polypeptide(L)'
;MSAERSKLYVDLPGFITPSVITGDQLRPDRLLAIENKVLYVLELTVGFETNLTSNSDRKHKKYLPLTSDQKSNYDKVKFVNVSISSLGVFGQSTNTLTDMLKELKFDEQQIKYIKKKIIAICIRTSYYVFCQRNKGWTSPELLKF
;
A
#
# COMPACT_ATOMS: atom_id res chain seq x y z
N MET A 1 0.87 20.34 -8.89
CA MET A 1 2.03 20.14 -7.99
C MET A 1 3.01 19.26 -8.74
N SER A 2 4.22 19.74 -8.97
CA SER A 2 5.27 18.93 -9.59
C SER A 2 5.64 17.77 -8.65
N ALA A 3 5.59 16.53 -9.15
CA ALA A 3 6.00 15.32 -8.45
C ALA A 3 7.54 15.17 -8.36
N GLU A 4 8.31 16.17 -8.81
CA GLU A 4 9.78 16.16 -8.95
C GLU A 4 10.56 15.96 -7.65
N ARG A 5 9.90 15.97 -6.48
CA ARG A 5 10.52 15.69 -5.17
C ARG A 5 9.82 14.57 -4.39
N SER A 6 9.21 13.63 -5.11
CA SER A 6 8.65 12.42 -4.52
C SER A 6 9.68 11.30 -4.46
N LYS A 7 9.72 10.57 -3.34
CA LYS A 7 10.58 9.39 -3.14
C LYS A 7 9.73 8.21 -2.67
N LEU A 8 9.88 7.08 -3.34
CA LEU A 8 9.27 5.81 -2.96
C LEU A 8 10.26 5.00 -2.12
N TYR A 9 9.81 4.53 -0.96
CA TYR A 9 10.55 3.60 -0.12
C TYR A 9 9.81 2.27 -0.11
N VAL A 10 10.50 1.20 -0.46
CA VAL A 10 9.95 -0.15 -0.57
C VAL A 10 11.10 -1.16 -0.53
N ASP A 11 10.82 -2.35 0.00
CA ASP A 11 11.79 -3.44 0.08
C ASP A 11 11.88 -4.20 -1.25
N LEU A 12 12.37 -3.51 -2.29
CA LEU A 12 12.64 -4.05 -3.62
C LEU A 12 14.06 -3.68 -4.09
N PRO A 13 14.70 -4.50 -4.94
CA PRO A 13 16.00 -4.17 -5.51
C PRO A 13 16.01 -2.78 -6.16
N GLY A 14 17.03 -1.98 -5.85
CA GLY A 14 17.16 -0.60 -6.37
C GLY A 14 16.35 0.47 -5.64
N PHE A 15 15.58 0.11 -4.60
CA PHE A 15 14.82 1.06 -3.78
C PHE A 15 15.38 1.15 -2.35
N ILE A 16 15.10 2.28 -1.70
CA ILE A 16 15.45 2.49 -0.30
C ILE A 16 14.37 1.85 0.58
N THR A 17 14.79 1.13 1.63
CA THR A 17 13.85 0.48 2.55
C THR A 17 13.03 1.49 3.38
N PRO A 18 11.74 1.20 3.68
CA PRO A 18 10.92 2.00 4.60
C PRO A 18 11.53 2.20 5.99
N SER A 19 12.38 1.27 6.46
CA SER A 19 13.04 1.35 7.77
C SER A 19 13.88 2.63 7.95
N VAL A 20 14.37 3.24 6.86
CA VAL A 20 15.15 4.49 6.94
C VAL A 20 14.35 5.64 7.56
N ILE A 21 13.03 5.67 7.35
CA ILE A 21 12.15 6.68 7.96
C ILE A 21 11.52 6.16 9.25
N THR A 22 11.16 4.88 9.27
CA THR A 22 10.22 4.34 10.26
C THR A 22 10.86 3.49 11.36
N GLY A 23 12.17 3.20 11.21
CA GLY A 23 12.87 2.22 12.03
C GLY A 23 12.41 0.79 11.78
N ASP A 24 13.11 -0.18 12.36
CA ASP A 24 12.85 -1.60 12.10
C ASP A 24 11.64 -2.18 12.86
N GLN A 25 11.15 -1.47 13.88
CA GLN A 25 10.04 -1.92 14.72
C GLN A 25 8.67 -1.75 14.04
N LEU A 26 8.52 -0.69 13.23
CA LEU A 26 7.29 -0.37 12.53
C LEU A 26 7.59 -0.23 11.03
N ARG A 27 7.71 -1.37 10.35
CA ARG A 27 8.01 -1.43 8.91
C ARG A 27 6.73 -1.57 8.08
N PRO A 28 6.16 -0.47 7.55
CA PRO A 28 5.07 -0.53 6.58
C PRO A 28 5.54 -1.08 5.24
N ASP A 29 4.62 -1.59 4.42
CA ASP A 29 4.97 -2.20 3.14
C ASP A 29 5.63 -1.19 2.18
N ARG A 30 5.11 0.05 2.15
CA ARG A 30 5.65 1.12 1.29
C ARG A 30 5.47 2.49 1.94
N LEU A 31 6.37 3.41 1.60
CA LEU A 31 6.21 4.83 1.89
C LEU A 31 6.32 5.65 0.61
N LEU A 32 5.47 6.65 0.47
CA LEU A 32 5.63 7.69 -0.54
C LEU A 32 5.83 9.03 0.18
N ALA A 33 7.06 9.55 0.12
CA ALA A 33 7.40 10.84 0.70
C ALA A 33 7.41 11.91 -0.39
N ILE A 34 6.63 12.96 -0.20
CA ILE A 34 6.78 14.23 -0.90
C ILE A 34 7.54 15.15 0.04
N GLU A 35 8.76 15.50 -0.33
CA GLU A 35 9.74 16.21 0.52
C GLU A 35 9.09 17.35 1.35
N ASN A 36 9.23 17.26 2.66
CA ASN A 36 8.71 18.15 3.72
C ASN A 36 7.19 18.38 3.73
N LYS A 37 6.42 17.82 2.79
CA LYS A 37 4.98 18.08 2.65
C LYS A 37 4.13 16.95 3.20
N VAL A 38 4.32 15.75 2.67
CA VAL A 38 3.47 14.63 3.04
C VAL A 38 4.21 13.32 2.99
N LEU A 39 4.05 12.53 4.03
CA LEU A 39 4.44 11.13 4.08
C LEU A 39 3.18 10.27 4.02
N TYR A 40 3.01 9.55 2.92
CA TYR A 40 2.00 8.50 2.82
C TYR A 40 2.61 7.19 3.32
N VAL A 41 1.97 6.58 4.31
CA VAL A 41 2.30 5.27 4.87
C VAL A 41 1.34 4.26 4.27
N LEU A 42 1.81 3.46 3.32
CA LEU A 42 0.97 2.53 2.57
C LEU A 42 1.12 1.12 3.14
N GLU A 43 -0.01 0.53 3.52
CA GLU A 43 -0.08 -0.84 4.01
C GLU A 43 -1.02 -1.66 3.13
N LEU A 44 -0.55 -2.82 2.70
CA LEU A 44 -1.31 -3.84 1.99
C LEU A 44 -1.93 -4.78 3.03
N THR A 45 -3.24 -4.97 2.93
CA THR A 45 -3.97 -5.91 3.78
C THR A 45 -4.67 -6.93 2.88
N VAL A 46 -4.40 -8.21 3.12
CA VAL A 46 -5.18 -9.30 2.53
C VAL A 46 -5.91 -10.02 3.65
N GLY A 47 -7.21 -10.27 3.47
CA GLY A 47 -7.99 -10.98 4.45
C GLY A 47 -9.34 -11.45 3.91
N PHE A 48 -9.98 -12.34 4.67
CA PHE A 48 -11.36 -12.72 4.43
C PHE A 48 -12.29 -11.49 4.53
N GLU A 49 -13.33 -11.48 3.73
CA GLU A 49 -14.26 -10.37 3.56
C GLU A 49 -14.85 -9.90 4.90
N THR A 50 -15.20 -10.84 5.77
CA THR A 50 -15.74 -10.58 7.12
C THR A 50 -14.75 -9.91 8.07
N ASN A 51 -13.44 -10.00 7.79
CA ASN A 51 -12.37 -9.49 8.63
C ASN A 51 -11.60 -8.32 8.01
N LEU A 52 -11.96 -7.86 6.81
CA LEU A 52 -11.22 -6.78 6.14
C LEU A 52 -11.21 -5.49 6.97
N THR A 53 -12.36 -5.09 7.51
CA THR A 53 -12.49 -3.87 8.32
C THR A 53 -11.66 -3.97 9.60
N SER A 54 -11.81 -5.05 10.36
CA SER A 54 -11.07 -5.24 11.62
C SER A 54 -9.55 -5.32 11.39
N ASN A 55 -9.11 -5.94 10.29
CA ASN A 55 -7.70 -5.95 9.91
C ASN A 55 -7.18 -4.55 9.54
N SER A 56 -7.95 -3.79 8.77
CA SER A 56 -7.63 -2.39 8.44
C SER A 56 -7.50 -1.53 9.70
N ASP A 57 -8.45 -1.64 10.63
CA ASP A 57 -8.45 -0.87 11.88
C ASP A 57 -7.26 -1.24 12.78
N ARG A 58 -6.95 -2.53 12.88
CA ARG A 58 -5.77 -3.01 13.63
C ARG A 58 -4.48 -2.44 13.05
N LYS A 59 -4.33 -2.42 11.72
CA LYS A 59 -3.16 -1.85 11.04
C LYS A 59 -3.11 -0.33 11.22
N HIS A 60 -4.25 0.37 11.12
CA HIS A 60 -4.31 1.80 11.39
C HIS A 60 -3.83 2.13 12.81
N LYS A 61 -4.34 1.39 13.82
CA LYS A 61 -3.89 1.53 15.22
C LYS A 61 -2.40 1.22 15.40
N LYS A 62 -1.86 0.23 14.68
CA LYS A 62 -0.42 -0.11 14.71
C LYS A 62 0.46 1.07 14.28
N TYR A 63 0.07 1.79 13.22
CA TYR A 63 0.87 2.89 12.67
C TYR A 63 0.48 4.27 13.18
N LEU A 64 -0.50 4.36 14.08
CA LEU A 64 -0.91 5.62 14.70
C LEU A 64 0.26 6.35 15.38
N PRO A 65 1.13 5.68 16.18
CA PRO A 65 2.32 6.32 16.76
C PRO A 65 3.25 6.92 15.71
N LEU A 66 3.44 6.21 14.59
CA LEU A 66 4.30 6.65 13.49
C LEU A 66 3.83 7.97 12.87
N THR A 67 2.51 8.16 12.79
CA THR A 67 1.96 9.43 12.30
C THR A 67 2.20 10.59 13.25
N SER A 68 2.45 10.33 14.54
CA SER A 68 2.85 11.34 15.52
C SER A 68 4.35 11.64 15.44
N ASP A 69 5.18 10.60 15.37
CA ASP A 69 6.65 10.73 15.41
C ASP A 69 7.21 11.49 14.20
N GLN A 70 6.53 11.39 13.05
CA GLN A 70 6.99 12.00 11.79
C GLN A 70 6.44 13.42 11.55
N LYS A 71 5.68 14.00 12.48
CA LYS A 71 5.11 15.36 12.32
C LYS A 71 6.15 16.47 12.29
N SER A 72 7.33 16.26 12.88
CA SER A 72 8.43 17.23 12.82
C SER A 72 9.12 17.26 11.45
N ASN A 73 8.99 16.20 10.66
CA ASN A 73 9.67 16.04 9.37
C ASN A 73 8.75 16.31 8.16
N TYR A 74 7.43 16.24 8.36
CA TYR A 74 6.43 16.40 7.30
C TYR A 74 5.21 17.18 7.78
N ASP A 75 4.68 18.09 6.95
CA ASP A 75 3.44 18.82 7.28
C ASP A 75 2.26 17.87 7.53
N LYS A 76 2.23 16.71 6.84
CA LYS A 76 1.17 15.71 6.93
C LYS A 76 1.75 14.30 6.91
N VAL A 77 1.21 13.42 7.77
CA VAL A 77 1.49 11.98 7.71
C VAL A 77 0.15 11.26 7.58
N LYS A 78 0.01 10.43 6.54
CA LYS A 78 -1.27 9.81 6.17
C LYS A 78 -1.14 8.31 6.05
N PHE A 79 -1.95 7.59 6.80
CA PHE A 79 -2.08 6.15 6.66
C PHE A 79 -3.01 5.81 5.50
N VAL A 80 -2.52 5.01 4.56
CA VAL A 80 -3.24 4.54 3.39
C VAL A 80 -3.32 3.03 3.45
N ASN A 81 -4.53 2.50 3.53
CA ASN A 81 -4.74 1.06 3.54
C ASN A 81 -5.30 0.58 2.22
N VAL A 82 -4.64 -0.45 1.66
CA VAL A 82 -5.12 -1.15 0.47
C VAL A 82 -5.53 -2.56 0.90
N SER A 83 -6.79 -2.67 1.33
CA SER A 83 -7.42 -3.93 1.74
C SER A 83 -8.06 -4.67 0.56
N ILE A 84 -7.69 -5.92 0.34
CA ILE A 84 -8.19 -6.76 -0.76
C ILE A 84 -8.58 -8.14 -0.23
N SER A 85 -9.71 -8.66 -0.68
CA SER A 85 -10.11 -10.05 -0.44
C SER A 85 -10.05 -10.90 -1.71
N SER A 86 -10.32 -12.20 -1.56
CA SER A 86 -10.45 -13.16 -2.67
C SER A 86 -11.50 -12.78 -3.71
N LEU A 87 -12.54 -12.04 -3.32
CA LEU A 87 -13.56 -11.54 -4.24
C LEU A 87 -13.16 -10.25 -4.99
N GLY A 88 -11.93 -9.76 -4.80
CA GLY A 88 -11.49 -8.48 -5.36
C GLY A 88 -12.19 -7.27 -4.72
N VAL A 89 -12.79 -7.47 -3.54
CA VAL A 89 -13.50 -6.42 -2.82
C VAL A 89 -12.48 -5.53 -2.14
N PHE A 90 -12.52 -4.26 -2.53
CA PHE A 90 -12.02 -3.17 -1.74
C PHE A 90 -13.10 -2.82 -0.70
N GLY A 91 -12.86 -3.10 0.58
CA GLY A 91 -13.76 -2.63 1.63
C GLY A 91 -13.91 -1.10 1.62
N GLN A 92 -14.83 -0.56 2.44
CA GLN A 92 -14.94 0.88 2.71
C GLN A 92 -13.58 1.53 3.10
N SER A 93 -12.62 0.72 3.55
CA SER A 93 -11.22 1.08 3.84
C SER A 93 -10.41 1.65 2.65
N THR A 94 -10.89 1.54 1.41
CA THR A 94 -10.20 2.07 0.21
C THR A 94 -10.50 3.51 -0.15
N ASN A 95 -11.28 4.20 0.67
CA ASN A 95 -11.38 5.66 0.59
C ASN A 95 -9.99 6.28 0.73
N THR A 96 -9.14 5.77 1.64
CA THR A 96 -7.78 6.30 1.85
C THR A 96 -6.88 6.26 0.62
N LEU A 97 -6.91 5.18 -0.18
CA LEU A 97 -6.19 5.11 -1.46
C LEU A 97 -6.76 6.10 -2.48
N THR A 98 -8.08 6.20 -2.54
CA THR A 98 -8.77 7.11 -3.45
C THR A 98 -8.45 8.57 -3.10
N ASP A 99 -8.44 8.91 -1.82
CA ASP A 99 -8.12 10.24 -1.29
C ASP A 99 -6.66 10.61 -1.57
N MET A 100 -5.72 9.67 -1.35
CA MET A 100 -4.32 9.86 -1.73
C MET A 100 -4.18 10.18 -3.21
N LEU A 101 -4.80 9.39 -4.10
CA LEU A 101 -4.69 9.61 -5.54
C LEU A 101 -5.30 10.95 -5.97
N LYS A 102 -6.44 11.35 -5.40
CA LYS A 102 -7.05 12.67 -5.64
C LYS A 102 -6.12 13.81 -5.20
N GLU A 103 -5.45 13.68 -4.06
CA GLU A 103 -4.47 14.67 -3.58
C GLU A 103 -3.25 14.78 -4.50
N LEU A 104 -2.81 13.64 -5.03
CA LEU A 104 -1.78 13.54 -6.07
C LEU A 104 -2.25 14.02 -7.45
N LYS A 105 -3.48 14.56 -7.55
CA LYS A 105 -4.07 15.16 -8.76
C LYS A 105 -4.37 14.16 -9.88
N PHE A 106 -4.59 12.89 -9.52
CA PHE A 106 -5.14 11.92 -10.46
C PHE A 106 -6.62 12.22 -10.70
N ASP A 107 -7.05 12.13 -11.96
CA ASP A 107 -8.46 12.27 -12.33
C ASP A 107 -9.26 10.98 -12.04
N GLU A 108 -10.58 11.07 -12.13
CA GLU A 108 -11.47 9.93 -11.82
C GLU A 108 -11.26 8.72 -12.75
N GLN A 109 -10.92 8.95 -14.02
CA GLN A 109 -10.68 7.87 -14.98
C GLN A 109 -9.38 7.13 -14.64
N GLN A 110 -8.32 7.87 -14.32
CA GLN A 110 -7.03 7.34 -13.87
C GLN A 110 -7.17 6.58 -12.56
N ILE A 111 -7.89 7.12 -11.57
CA ILE A 111 -8.17 6.44 -10.30
C ILE A 111 -8.91 5.13 -10.54
N LYS A 112 -9.98 5.16 -11.36
CA LYS A 112 -10.75 3.96 -11.72
C LYS A 112 -9.86 2.93 -12.41
N TYR A 113 -8.99 3.37 -13.32
CA TYR A 113 -8.04 2.51 -14.01
C TYR A 113 -7.05 1.85 -13.06
N ILE A 114 -6.44 2.61 -12.15
CA ILE A 114 -5.51 2.10 -11.13
C ILE A 114 -6.19 1.06 -10.24
N LYS A 115 -7.38 1.36 -9.72
CA LYS A 115 -8.14 0.41 -8.87
C LYS A 115 -8.43 -0.89 -9.62
N LYS A 116 -8.86 -0.82 -10.89
CA LYS A 116 -9.08 -2.00 -11.73
C LYS A 116 -7.80 -2.80 -11.96
N LYS A 117 -6.66 -2.14 -12.21
CA LYS A 117 -5.37 -2.80 -12.40
C LYS A 117 -4.91 -3.52 -11.13
N ILE A 118 -5.03 -2.88 -9.96
CA ILE A 118 -4.71 -3.50 -8.67
C ILE A 118 -5.57 -4.75 -8.46
N ILE A 119 -6.89 -4.66 -8.62
CA ILE A 119 -7.80 -5.82 -8.48
C ILE A 119 -7.40 -6.94 -9.44
N ALA A 120 -7.16 -6.62 -10.71
CA ALA A 120 -6.81 -7.61 -11.72
C ALA A 120 -5.49 -8.33 -11.38
N ILE A 121 -4.47 -7.60 -10.90
CA ILE A 121 -3.20 -8.18 -10.44
C ILE A 121 -3.45 -9.09 -9.24
N CYS A 122 -4.21 -8.64 -8.26
CA CYS A 122 -4.49 -9.41 -7.05
C CYS A 122 -5.27 -10.70 -7.32
N ILE A 123 -6.28 -10.67 -8.19
CA ILE A 123 -7.03 -11.88 -8.58
C ILE A 123 -6.10 -12.88 -9.29
N ARG A 124 -5.32 -12.40 -10.27
CA ARG A 124 -4.41 -13.27 -11.04
C ARG A 124 -3.33 -13.90 -10.17
N THR A 125 -2.71 -13.11 -9.30
CA THR A 125 -1.68 -13.58 -8.37
C THR A 125 -2.25 -14.53 -7.33
N SER A 126 -3.43 -14.24 -6.75
CA SER A 126 -4.10 -15.14 -5.80
C SER A 126 -4.48 -16.47 -6.44
N TYR A 127 -5.02 -16.44 -7.66
CA TYR A 127 -5.32 -17.65 -8.42
C TYR A 127 -4.05 -18.46 -8.71
N TYR A 128 -2.98 -17.79 -9.13
CA TYR A 128 -1.68 -18.42 -9.36
C TYR A 128 -1.17 -19.11 -8.10
N VAL A 129 -1.12 -18.41 -6.96
CA VAL A 129 -0.71 -18.96 -5.66
C VAL A 129 -1.56 -20.18 -5.29
N PHE A 130 -2.88 -20.09 -5.46
CA PHE A 130 -3.78 -21.22 -5.22
C PHE A 130 -3.44 -22.43 -6.10
N CYS A 131 -3.17 -22.24 -7.40
CA CYS A 131 -2.77 -23.30 -8.32
C CYS A 131 -1.39 -23.91 -8.01
N GLN A 132 -0.49 -23.16 -7.36
CA GLN A 132 0.85 -23.63 -6.99
C GLN A 132 0.93 -24.20 -5.57
N ARG A 133 -0.13 -24.14 -4.76
CA ARG A 133 -0.09 -24.44 -3.31
C ARG A 133 0.46 -25.82 -2.91
N ASN A 134 0.41 -26.80 -3.82
CA ASN A 134 0.90 -28.17 -3.59
C ASN A 134 2.12 -28.52 -4.45
N LYS A 135 2.73 -27.53 -5.10
CA LYS A 135 3.92 -27.68 -5.95
C LYS A 135 5.13 -27.09 -5.23
N GLY A 136 6.33 -27.48 -5.64
CA GLY A 136 7.54 -26.79 -5.20
C GLY A 136 7.47 -25.32 -5.63
N TRP A 137 7.82 -24.40 -4.72
CA TRP A 137 7.87 -22.97 -5.05
C TRP A 137 8.96 -22.73 -6.09
N THR A 138 8.55 -22.44 -7.32
CA THR A 138 9.43 -21.95 -8.38
C THR A 138 9.23 -20.45 -8.55
N SER A 139 10.28 -19.65 -8.71
CA SER A 139 10.17 -18.23 -9.06
C SER A 139 9.51 -18.08 -10.45
N PRO A 140 8.21 -17.74 -10.52
CA PRO A 140 7.51 -17.61 -11.79
C PRO A 140 8.01 -16.38 -12.52
N GLU A 141 7.93 -16.37 -13.85
CA GLU A 141 8.20 -15.14 -14.62
C GLU A 141 7.33 -13.96 -14.20
N LEU A 142 6.11 -14.22 -13.71
CA LEU A 142 5.22 -13.21 -13.15
C LEU A 142 5.82 -12.44 -11.96
N LEU A 143 6.85 -12.99 -11.30
CA LEU A 143 7.56 -12.37 -10.17
C LEU A 143 8.99 -11.92 -10.54
N LYS A 144 9.40 -12.03 -11.81
CA LYS A 144 10.67 -11.47 -12.28
C LYS A 144 10.45 -9.98 -12.60
N PHE A 145 11.07 -9.10 -11.81
CA PHE A 145 11.03 -7.64 -11.95
C PHE A 145 12.34 -7.13 -12.52
#